data_AF-A0A534YX57-F1
#
_entry.id   AF-A0A534YX57-F1
#
_cell.length_a   1.000
_cell.length_b   1.000
_cell.length_c   1.000
_cell.angle_alpha   90.00
_cell.angle_beta   90.00
_cell.angle_gamma   90.00
#
_symmetry.space_group_name_H-M   'P 1'
#
loop_
_entity.id
_entity.type
_entity.pdbx_description
1 polymer ?
#
loop_
_entity_poly.entity_id
_entity_poly.type
_entity_poly.pdbx_seq_one_letter_code
_entity_poly.pdbx_strand_id
1 'polypeptide(L)'
;MSGERRRATYEDLCKVPDHLVAEIIDGELISPSTGALDRGRKMQVYARERLGHLWIVDPSPRTLEIYSLEDGRWVVLGTHAGSAHVRAEPFEAVELVTTRWWREP
;
A
#
# COMPACT_ATOMS: atom_id res chain seq x y z
N MET A 1 -18.99 1.04 -18.95
CA MET A 1 -18.45 -0.31 -18.69
C MET A 1 -17.60 -0.22 -17.44
N SER A 2 -18.21 -0.38 -16.25
CA SER A 2 -17.43 -0.46 -15.01
C SER A 2 -16.83 -1.86 -14.99
N GLY A 3 -15.56 -2.00 -15.40
CA GLY A 3 -14.84 -3.26 -15.20
C GLY A 3 -14.87 -3.59 -13.71
N GLU A 4 -15.11 -4.85 -13.37
CA GLU A 4 -15.01 -5.31 -11.98
C GLU A 4 -13.62 -4.97 -11.46
N ARG A 5 -13.57 -3.94 -10.61
CA ARG A 5 -12.37 -3.50 -9.91
C ARG A 5 -11.98 -4.59 -8.91
N ARG A 6 -11.02 -5.44 -9.30
CA ARG A 6 -10.58 -6.58 -8.49
C ARG A 6 -9.72 -6.06 -7.35
N ARG A 7 -10.17 -6.27 -6.11
CA ARG A 7 -9.35 -6.06 -4.92
C ARG A 7 -8.07 -6.90 -5.03
N ALA A 8 -6.92 -6.24 -4.90
CA ALA A 8 -5.65 -6.86 -4.65
C ALA A 8 -5.71 -7.74 -3.41
N THR A 9 -4.87 -8.76 -3.42
CA THR A 9 -4.71 -9.70 -2.31
C THR A 9 -3.27 -9.61 -1.81
N TYR A 10 -3.03 -10.19 -0.64
CA TYR A 10 -1.67 -10.35 -0.14
C TYR A 10 -0.75 -11.09 -1.14
N GLU A 11 -1.28 -12.05 -1.89
CA GLU A 11 -0.52 -12.75 -2.92
C GLU A 11 -0.10 -11.84 -4.09
N ASP A 12 -0.90 -10.83 -4.42
CA ASP A 12 -0.55 -9.86 -5.46
C ASP A 12 0.63 -8.99 -5.02
N LEU A 13 0.68 -8.60 -3.74
CA LEU A 13 1.84 -7.90 -3.17
C LEU A 13 3.09 -8.76 -3.18
N CYS A 14 3.00 -10.05 -2.82
CA CYS A 14 4.14 -10.96 -2.84
C CYS A 14 4.70 -11.21 -4.25
N LYS A 15 3.94 -10.90 -5.32
CA LYS A 15 4.42 -10.98 -6.71
C LYS A 15 5.14 -9.72 -7.16
N VAL A 16 5.03 -8.62 -6.41
CA VAL A 16 5.76 -7.39 -6.72
C VAL A 16 7.26 -7.66 -6.51
N PRO A 17 8.11 -7.37 -7.50
CA PRO A 17 9.56 -7.46 -7.31
C PRO A 17 10.01 -6.63 -6.10
N ASP A 18 10.84 -7.23 -5.26
CA ASP A 18 11.36 -6.69 -4.01
C ASP A 18 12.11 -5.35 -4.10
N HIS A 19 12.46 -4.90 -5.30
CA HIS A 19 13.13 -3.62 -5.52
C HIS A 19 12.16 -2.51 -5.95
N LEU A 20 10.86 -2.80 -6.04
CA LEU A 20 9.83 -1.86 -6.44
C LEU A 20 8.99 -1.45 -5.24
N VAL A 21 8.63 -0.16 -5.22
CA VAL A 21 7.62 0.36 -4.30
C VAL A 21 6.25 -0.06 -4.83
N ALA A 22 5.45 -0.71 -3.98
CA ALA A 22 4.06 -1.05 -4.29
C ALA A 22 3.10 -0.06 -3.64
N GLU A 23 2.06 0.31 -4.38
CA GLU A 23 0.96 1.14 -3.88
C GLU A 23 -0.35 0.37 -3.99
N ILE A 24 -1.12 0.33 -2.91
CA ILE A 24 -2.51 -0.13 -2.97
C ILE A 24 -3.44 1.03 -2.69
N ILE A 25 -4.42 1.22 -3.57
CA ILE A 25 -5.39 2.31 -3.50
C ILE A 25 -6.79 1.72 -3.47
N ASP A 26 -7.56 1.99 -2.42
CA ASP A 26 -8.91 1.42 -2.22
C ASP A 26 -8.99 -0.10 -2.41
N GLY A 27 -7.88 -0.76 -2.06
CA GLY A 27 -7.73 -2.19 -2.19
C GLY A 27 -7.26 -2.67 -3.55
N GLU A 28 -6.92 -1.81 -4.52
CA GLU A 28 -6.34 -2.20 -5.81
C GLU A 28 -4.83 -1.97 -5.87
N LEU A 29 -4.07 -2.96 -6.35
CA LEU A 29 -2.63 -2.85 -6.54
C LEU A 29 -2.35 -2.03 -7.80
N ILE A 30 -1.67 -0.91 -7.64
CA ILE A 30 -1.24 -0.05 -8.74
C ILE A 30 0.16 -0.48 -9.19
N SER A 31 0.47 -0.24 -10.47
CA SER A 31 1.75 -0.60 -11.09
C SER A 31 2.92 -0.17 -10.20
N PRO A 32 3.76 -1.12 -9.72
CA PRO A 32 4.91 -0.81 -8.89
C PRO A 32 5.90 0.09 -9.62
N SER A 33 6.63 0.92 -8.89
CA SER A 33 7.58 1.87 -9.47
C SER A 33 8.97 1.75 -8.84
N THR A 34 10.01 2.01 -9.65
CA THR A 34 11.44 1.94 -9.27
C THR A 34 11.95 3.23 -8.63
N GLY A 35 11.20 4.33 -8.73
CA GLY A 35 11.62 5.64 -8.25
C GLY A 35 11.18 5.90 -6.82
N ALA A 36 11.95 6.74 -6.10
CA ALA A 36 11.44 7.38 -4.89
C ALA A 36 10.08 7.98 -5.22
N LEU A 37 9.05 7.53 -4.48
CA LEU A 37 7.68 7.94 -4.72
C LEU A 37 7.63 9.48 -4.73
N ASP A 38 7.04 10.11 -5.77
CA ASP A 38 6.60 11.51 -5.67
C ASP A 38 5.36 11.54 -4.76
N ARG A 39 5.59 11.13 -3.51
CA ARG A 39 4.60 10.75 -2.52
C ARG A 39 3.69 11.93 -2.25
N GLY A 40 4.28 13.11 -2.07
CA GLY A 40 3.54 14.35 -1.86
C GLY A 40 2.56 14.61 -3.01
N ARG A 41 3.03 14.61 -4.26
CA ARG A 41 2.17 14.89 -5.42
C ARG A 41 1.11 13.82 -5.63
N LYS A 42 1.48 12.54 -5.52
CA LYS A 42 0.53 11.42 -5.66
C LYS A 42 -0.53 11.46 -4.57
N MET A 43 -0.15 11.64 -3.30
CA MET A 43 -1.09 11.75 -2.18
C MET A 43 -2.06 12.93 -2.38
N GLN A 44 -1.59 14.07 -2.90
CA GLN A 44 -2.48 15.19 -3.24
C GLN A 44 -3.49 14.83 -4.32
N VAL A 45 -3.05 14.15 -5.38
CA VAL A 45 -3.94 13.66 -6.44
C VAL A 45 -4.95 12.68 -5.86
N TYR A 46 -4.49 11.67 -5.11
CA TYR A 46 -5.36 10.64 -4.55
C TYR A 46 -6.40 11.20 -3.56
N ALA A 47 -6.01 12.19 -2.73
CA ALA A 47 -6.96 12.90 -1.86
C ALA A 47 -8.01 13.66 -2.65
N ARG A 48 -7.61 14.34 -3.74
CA ARG A 48 -8.54 15.06 -4.62
C ARG A 48 -9.53 14.13 -5.30
N GLU A 49 -9.08 12.94 -5.69
CA GLU A 49 -9.93 11.88 -6.25
C GLU A 49 -10.75 11.13 -5.18
N ARG A 50 -10.65 11.51 -3.90
CA ARG A 50 -11.38 10.94 -2.75
C ARG A 50 -11.16 9.43 -2.57
N LEU A 51 -9.93 8.97 -2.80
CA LEU A 51 -9.55 7.59 -2.55
C LEU A 51 -9.51 7.36 -1.03
N GLY A 52 -10.24 6.36 -0.55
CA GLY A 52 -10.47 6.13 0.87
C GLY A 52 -9.24 5.58 1.60
N HIS A 53 -8.48 4.70 0.95
CA HIS A 53 -7.31 4.05 1.54
C HIS A 53 -6.09 4.10 0.61
N LEU A 54 -4.92 4.32 1.18
CA LEU A 54 -3.63 4.22 0.50
C LEU A 54 -2.67 3.40 1.36
N TRP A 55 -2.09 2.35 0.78
CA TRP A 55 -0.99 1.60 1.38
C TRP A 55 0.27 1.81 0.54
N ILE A 56 1.38 2.06 1.20
CA ILE A 56 2.70 2.18 0.57
C ILE A 56 3.60 1.11 1.16
N VAL A 57 4.10 0.23 0.30
CA VAL A 57 5.10 -0.78 0.65
C VAL A 57 6.43 -0.33 0.04
N ASP A 58 7.35 0.11 0.89
CA ASP A 58 8.68 0.55 0.46
C ASP A 58 9.75 -0.47 0.90
N PRO A 59 10.38 -1.19 -0.03
CA PRO A 59 11.39 -2.19 0.31
C PRO A 59 12.74 -1.60 0.73
N SER A 60 13.02 -0.32 0.46
CA SER A 60 14.29 0.32 0.80
C SER A 60 14.44 0.54 2.32
N PRO A 61 13.51 1.24 3.00
CA PRO A 61 13.45 1.25 4.46
C PRO A 61 12.68 0.04 5.05
N ARG A 62 12.12 -0.85 4.21
CA ARG A 62 11.30 -2.02 4.60
C ARG A 62 10.10 -1.62 5.46
N THR A 63 9.29 -0.71 4.94
CA THR A 63 8.12 -0.16 5.62
C THR A 63 6.83 -0.47 4.89
N LEU A 64 5.79 -0.77 5.66
CA LEU A 64 4.40 -0.67 5.26
C LEU A 64 3.79 0.55 5.95
N GLU A 65 3.32 1.50 5.17
CA GLU A 65 2.58 2.66 5.65
C GLU A 65 1.12 2.58 5.19
N ILE A 66 0.18 2.82 6.10
CA ILE A 66 -1.26 2.66 5.87
C ILE A 66 -1.95 3.99 6.16
N TYR A 67 -2.73 4.47 5.19
CA TYR A 67 -3.42 5.74 5.22
C TYR A 67 -4.92 5.57 5.00
N SER A 68 -5.73 6.32 5.76
CA SER A 68 -7.14 6.62 5.46
C SER A 68 -7.30 8.09 5.05
N LEU A 69 -8.25 8.38 4.16
CA LEU A 69 -8.65 9.74 3.85
C LEU A 69 -9.85 10.13 4.70
N GLU A 70 -9.65 11.07 5.63
CA GLU A 70 -10.67 11.56 6.56
C GLU A 70 -10.81 13.08 6.42
N ASP A 71 -12.01 13.57 6.12
CA ASP A 71 -12.30 14.99 5.91
C ASP A 71 -11.31 15.69 4.95
N GLY A 72 -10.86 14.98 3.91
CA GLY A 72 -9.89 15.47 2.93
C GLY A 72 -8.44 15.51 3.41
N ARG A 73 -8.12 14.90 4.56
CA ARG A 73 -6.77 14.77 5.09
C ARG A 73 -6.37 13.30 5.18
N TRP A 74 -5.12 13.02 4.82
CA TRP A 74 -4.55 11.70 5.05
C TRP A 74 -4.24 11.51 6.54
N VAL A 75 -4.83 10.49 7.13
CA VAL A 75 -4.56 10.02 8.49
C VAL A 75 -3.71 8.76 8.39
N VAL A 76 -2.63 8.68 9.17
CA VAL A 76 -1.81 7.47 9.27
C VAL A 76 -2.53 6.51 10.21
N LEU A 77 -3.01 5.39 9.66
CA LEU A 77 -3.59 4.30 10.47
C LEU A 77 -2.48 3.42 11.09
N GLY A 78 -1.32 3.33 10.42
CA GLY A 78 -0.19 2.57 10.93
C GLY A 78 1.07 2.71 10.08
N THR A 79 2.21 2.54 10.73
CA THR A 79 3.51 2.35 10.07
C THR A 79 4.20 1.16 10.69
N HIS A 80 4.53 0.17 9.87
CA HIS A 80 5.14 -1.08 10.29
C HIS A 80 6.49 -1.23 9.60
N ALA A 81 7.56 -1.34 10.39
CA ALA A 81 8.93 -1.53 9.89
C ALA A 81 9.38 -2.98 10.07
N GLY A 82 10.15 -3.51 9.12
CA GLY A 82 10.72 -4.85 9.21
C GLY A 82 9.65 -5.93 9.32
N SER A 83 9.75 -6.79 10.34
CA SER A 83 8.86 -7.94 10.55
C SER A 83 7.62 -7.58 11.37
N ALA A 84 6.44 -7.65 10.76
CA ALA A 84 5.16 -7.37 11.40
C ALA A 84 4.05 -8.26 10.84
N HIS A 85 3.03 -8.52 11.67
CA HIS A 85 1.76 -9.11 11.27
C HIS A 85 0.71 -8.00 11.33
N VAL A 86 0.03 -7.75 10.22
CA VAL A 86 -0.85 -6.60 10.06
C VAL A 86 -2.22 -7.06 9.58
N ARG A 87 -3.27 -6.53 10.21
CA ARG A 87 -4.65 -6.55 9.72
C ARG A 87 -5.15 -5.12 9.76
N ALA A 88 -5.52 -4.57 8.61
CA ALA A 88 -5.97 -3.20 8.51
C ALA A 88 -6.89 -3.05 7.29
N GLU A 89 -7.78 -2.06 7.30
CA GLU A 89 -8.60 -1.74 6.16
C GLU A 89 -7.76 -1.34 4.94
N PRO A 90 -8.14 -1.75 3.72
CA PRO A 90 -9.39 -2.44 3.36
C PRO A 90 -9.28 -3.99 3.37
N PHE A 91 -8.28 -4.56 4.06
CA PHE A 91 -7.96 -6.00 4.09
C PHE A 91 -7.96 -6.61 5.50
N GLU A 92 -8.77 -6.09 6.42
CA GLU A 92 -8.79 -6.54 7.83
C GLU A 92 -9.02 -8.06 8.00
N ALA A 93 -9.67 -8.70 7.04
CA ALA A 93 -9.93 -10.13 7.02
C ALA A 93 -8.67 -10.99 6.78
N VAL A 94 -7.59 -10.41 6.26
CA VAL A 94 -6.35 -11.13 5.88
C VAL A 94 -5.20 -10.64 6.75
N GLU A 95 -4.49 -11.58 7.37
CA GLU A 95 -3.22 -11.27 8.05
C GLU A 95 -2.09 -11.13 7.03
N LEU A 96 -1.53 -9.94 6.92
CA LEU A 96 -0.36 -9.69 6.09
C LEU A 96 0.89 -9.83 6.93
N VAL A 97 1.81 -10.69 6.51
CA VAL A 97 3.11 -10.86 7.17
C VAL A 97 4.16 -10.11 6.33
N THR A 98 4.65 -8.97 6.84
CA THR A 98 5.50 -8.06 6.06
C THR A 98 6.85 -8.68 5.70
N THR A 99 7.33 -9.66 6.46
CA THR A 99 8.59 -10.37 6.18
C THR A 99 8.65 -11.00 4.79
N ARG A 100 7.51 -11.39 4.22
CA ARG A 100 7.47 -12.01 2.90
C ARG A 100 7.72 -11.04 1.74
N TRP A 101 7.67 -9.73 1.99
CA TRP A 101 7.97 -8.71 0.98
C TRP A 101 9.45 -8.34 0.95
N TRP A 102 10.18 -8.64 2.02
CA TRP A 102 11.59 -8.30 2.14
C TRP A 102 12.43 -9.51 1.76
N ARG A 103 13.39 -9.33 0.83
CA ARG A 103 14.40 -10.37 0.62
C ARG A 103 15.36 -10.39 1.83
N GLU A 104 15.67 -11.58 2.32
CA GLU A 104 16.81 -11.77 3.22
C GLU A 104 18.11 -11.40 2.47
N PRO A 105 19.08 -10.74 3.14
CA PRO A 105 20.33 -10.32 2.50
C PRO A 105 21.14 -11.49 1.94
#